data_AF-A0A9E1VBG5-F1
#
_entry.id   AF-A0A9E1VBG5-F1
#
_cell.length_a   1.000
_cell.length_b   1.000
_cell.length_c   1.000
_cell.angle_alpha   90.00
_cell.angle_beta   90.00
_cell.angle_gamma   90.00
#
_symmetry.space_group_name_H-M   'P 1'
#
loop_
_entity.id
_entity.type
_entity.pdbx_description
1 polymer ?
#
loop_
_entity_poly.entity_id
_entity_poly.type
_entity_poly.pdbx_seq_one_letter_code
_entity_poly.pdbx_strand_id
1 'polypeptide(L)'
;EFVSELAASNGPVVLVGADIPDIQPRHIEAAFQKLGSHDAVFGPAADGGYWLVGFRRRPVTPSPFAPVRWSSEHALADTVANFDRRHGVAYCNVLRDIDDGAALADYVSSRRGIISTKLQGMNR
;
A
#
# COMPACT_ATOMS: atom_id res chain seq x y z
N GLU A 1 -14.54 12.68 9.23
CA GLU A 1 -15.39 11.48 9.15
C GLU A 1 -14.54 10.20 9.25
N PHE A 2 -13.90 9.72 8.17
CA PHE A 2 -13.18 8.42 8.16
C PHE A 2 -11.98 8.30 9.13
N VAL A 3 -11.17 9.36 9.25
CA VAL A 3 -10.05 9.41 10.21
C VAL A 3 -10.52 9.31 11.67
N SER A 4 -11.71 9.84 11.97
CA SER A 4 -12.31 9.76 13.30
C SER A 4 -12.75 8.33 13.64
N GLU A 5 -13.19 7.55 12.64
CA GLU A 5 -13.56 6.15 12.79
C GLU A 5 -12.34 5.24 13.02
N LEU A 6 -11.22 5.52 12.35
CA LEU A 6 -9.94 4.85 12.63
C LEU A 6 -9.47 5.06 14.07
N ALA A 7 -9.74 6.24 14.63
CA ALA A 7 -9.39 6.57 16.01
C ALA A 7 -10.19 5.76 17.05
N ALA A 8 -11.34 5.18 16.68
CA ALA A 8 -12.16 4.33 17.54
C ALA A 8 -11.69 2.86 17.58
N SER A 9 -10.76 2.46 16.70
CA SER A 9 -10.21 1.10 16.67
C SER A 9 -9.41 0.77 17.92
N ASN A 10 -9.69 -0.40 18.50
CA ASN A 10 -8.93 -0.96 19.61
C ASN A 10 -7.63 -1.68 19.17
N GLY A 11 -7.15 -1.46 17.95
CA GLY A 11 -5.96 -2.14 17.42
C GLY A 11 -5.26 -1.36 16.31
N PRO A 12 -4.13 -1.89 15.79
CA PRO A 12 -3.57 -1.38 14.55
C PRO A 12 -4.61 -1.45 13.43
N VAL A 13 -4.56 -0.49 12.51
CA VAL A 13 -5.47 -0.45 11.35
C VAL A 13 -4.66 -0.23 10.08
N VAL A 14 -5.12 -0.83 8.98
CA VAL A 14 -4.60 -0.60 7.63
C VAL A 14 -5.73 -0.16 6.72
N LEU A 15 -5.46 0.83 5.88
CA LEU A 15 -6.25 1.20 4.70
C LEU A 15 -5.58 0.60 3.48
N VAL A 16 -6.39 0.07 2.57
CA VAL A 16 -5.91 -0.64 1.38
C VAL A 16 -6.69 -0.12 0.17
N GLY A 17 -5.98 0.20 -0.91
CA GLY A 17 -6.57 0.51 -2.22
C GLY A 17 -7.32 -0.69 -2.79
N ALA A 18 -8.41 -0.44 -3.51
CA ALA A 18 -9.27 -1.50 -4.05
C ALA A 18 -8.84 -1.97 -5.46
N ASP A 19 -7.87 -1.30 -6.06
CA ASP A 19 -7.38 -1.37 -7.44
C ASP A 19 -6.06 -2.15 -7.56
N ILE A 20 -5.77 -3.02 -6.59
CA ILE A 20 -4.49 -3.74 -6.46
C ILE A 20 -4.71 -5.24 -6.71
N PRO A 21 -4.79 -5.71 -7.97
CA PRO A 21 -5.22 -7.07 -8.27
C PRO A 21 -4.25 -8.17 -7.83
N ASP A 22 -2.97 -7.83 -7.65
CA ASP A 22 -1.93 -8.76 -7.19
C ASP A 22 -1.77 -8.78 -5.66
N ILE A 23 -2.65 -8.11 -4.92
CA ILE A 23 -2.68 -8.18 -3.46
C ILE A 23 -2.95 -9.61 -2.98
N GLN A 24 -2.28 -10.04 -1.91
CA GLN A 24 -2.38 -11.38 -1.34
C GLN A 24 -2.38 -11.31 0.19
N PRO A 25 -2.93 -12.33 0.89
CA PRO A 25 -3.01 -12.33 2.36
C PRO A 25 -1.66 -12.04 3.04
N ARG A 26 -0.56 -12.61 2.53
CA ARG A 26 0.79 -12.38 3.05
C ARG A 26 1.22 -10.90 3.07
N HIS A 27 0.70 -10.08 2.16
CA HIS A 27 1.02 -8.65 2.11
C HIS A 27 0.35 -7.91 3.28
N ILE A 28 -0.88 -8.30 3.62
CA ILE A 28 -1.61 -7.76 4.77
C ILE A 28 -0.99 -8.23 6.08
N GLU A 29 -0.66 -9.53 6.19
CA GLU A 29 0.03 -10.09 7.36
C GLU A 29 1.35 -9.38 7.62
N ALA A 30 2.17 -9.16 6.59
CA ALA A 30 3.43 -8.43 6.71
C ALA A 30 3.23 -6.98 7.19
N ALA A 31 2.17 -6.30 6.76
CA ALA A 31 1.84 -4.96 7.23
C ALA A 31 1.54 -4.95 8.74
N PHE A 32 0.70 -5.86 9.22
CA PHE A 32 0.39 -5.97 10.64
C PHE A 32 1.60 -6.39 11.49
N GLN A 33 2.45 -7.29 10.99
CA GLN A 33 3.71 -7.65 11.66
C GLN A 33 4.61 -6.42 11.85
N LYS A 34 4.74 -5.57 10.82
CA LYS A 34 5.52 -4.32 10.90
C LYS A 34 4.94 -3.35 11.93
N LEU A 35 3.61 -3.23 12.00
CA LEU A 35 2.93 -2.41 13.02
C LEU A 35 3.10 -2.92 14.46
N GLY A 36 3.68 -4.11 14.66
CA GLY A 36 4.09 -4.58 15.98
C GLY A 36 5.25 -3.76 16.58
N SER A 37 6.12 -3.20 15.74
CA SER A 37 7.32 -2.46 16.16
C SER A 37 7.46 -1.05 15.55
N HIS A 38 6.63 -0.69 14.57
CA HIS A 38 6.64 0.61 13.90
C HIS A 38 5.32 1.34 14.14
N ASP A 39 5.35 2.66 14.05
CA ASP A 39 4.16 3.50 14.23
C ASP A 39 3.34 3.57 12.95
N ALA A 40 3.98 3.59 11.78
CA ALA A 40 3.31 3.56 10.49
C ALA A 40 3.93 2.54 9.53
N VAL A 41 3.11 2.03 8.62
CA VAL A 41 3.55 1.18 7.52
C VAL A 41 2.94 1.65 6.21
N PHE A 42 3.74 1.67 5.14
CA PHE A 42 3.30 2.01 3.79
C PHE A 42 3.55 0.86 2.83
N GLY A 43 2.60 0.54 1.96
CA GLY A 43 2.82 -0.27 0.77
C GLY A 43 2.99 0.65 -0.43
N PRO A 44 4.20 0.89 -0.94
CA PRO A 44 4.41 1.81 -2.05
C PRO A 44 3.75 1.30 -3.34
N ALA A 45 3.17 2.20 -4.11
CA ALA A 45 2.72 1.92 -5.46
C ALA A 45 3.83 2.27 -6.47
N ALA A 46 3.74 1.75 -7.69
CA ALA A 46 4.76 1.95 -8.71
C ALA A 46 4.80 3.37 -9.28
N ASP A 47 3.70 4.12 -9.11
CA ASP A 47 3.51 5.50 -9.58
C ASP A 47 4.07 6.56 -8.60
N GLY A 48 4.57 6.15 -7.42
CA GLY A 48 5.07 7.03 -6.35
C GLY A 48 4.04 7.33 -5.25
N GLY A 49 2.82 6.83 -5.39
CA GLY A 49 1.81 6.76 -4.34
C GLY A 49 2.00 5.58 -3.40
N TYR A 50 0.91 5.15 -2.76
CA TYR A 50 0.89 3.97 -1.91
C TYR A 50 -0.46 3.25 -1.97
N TRP A 51 -0.41 1.93 -2.11
CA TRP A 51 -1.57 1.05 -2.13
C TRP A 51 -2.04 0.65 -0.73
N LEU A 52 -1.21 0.85 0.29
CA LEU A 52 -1.53 0.61 1.69
C LEU A 52 -0.93 1.68 2.59
N VAL A 53 -1.70 2.12 3.57
CA VAL A 53 -1.20 2.87 4.73
C VAL A 53 -1.77 2.25 6.00
N GLY A 54 -0.92 2.03 7.00
CA GLY A 54 -1.33 1.50 8.28
C GLY A 54 -0.73 2.27 9.44
N PHE A 55 -1.45 2.28 10.55
CA PHE A 55 -1.06 2.96 11.77
C PHE A 55 -1.14 2.01 12.96
N ARG A 56 -0.14 2.08 13.83
CA ARG A 56 -0.17 1.51 15.15
C ARG A 56 -1.13 2.34 16.01
N ARG A 57 -1.73 1.67 16.99
CA ARG A 57 -2.76 2.19 17.93
C ARG A 57 -2.49 3.66 18.37
N ARG A 58 -3.55 4.50 18.34
CA ARG A 58 -3.60 5.97 18.59
C ARG A 58 -3.12 6.82 17.40
N PRO A 59 -3.56 8.09 17.27
CA PRO A 59 -3.04 8.96 16.22
C PRO A 59 -1.54 9.12 16.41
N VAL A 60 -0.77 8.49 15.51
CA VAL A 60 0.70 8.58 15.46
C VAL A 60 1.14 10.03 15.27
N THR A 61 0.37 10.78 14.49
CA THR A 61 0.56 12.21 14.24
C THR A 61 -0.82 12.86 14.08
N PRO A 62 -1.01 14.14 14.47
CA PRO A 62 -2.31 14.82 14.37
C PRO A 62 -2.83 14.95 12.93
N SER A 63 -1.94 14.92 11.95
CA SER A 63 -2.28 15.17 10.54
C SER A 63 -1.32 14.43 9.60
N PRO A 64 -1.37 13.08 9.54
CA PRO A 64 -0.48 12.31 8.67
C PRO A 64 -0.65 12.64 7.19
N PHE A 65 -1.81 13.19 6.83
CA PHE A 65 -2.26 13.43 5.47
C PHE A 65 -2.26 14.91 5.05
N ALA A 66 -1.63 15.80 5.83
CA ALA A 66 -1.63 17.23 5.53
C ALA A 66 -0.27 17.90 5.80
N PRO A 67 0.35 18.55 4.80
CA PRO A 67 -0.03 18.64 3.39
C PRO A 67 0.43 17.40 2.58
N VAL A 68 -0.40 16.91 1.66
CA VAL A 68 -0.04 15.83 0.72
C VAL A 68 -0.51 16.17 -0.69
N ARG A 69 0.39 16.08 -1.68
CA ARG A 69 0.07 16.20 -3.11
C ARG A 69 -0.51 14.88 -3.61
N TRP A 70 -1.81 14.71 -3.42
CA TRP A 70 -2.55 13.54 -3.88
C TRP A 70 -2.48 13.36 -5.40
N SER A 71 -2.70 12.12 -5.85
CA SER A 71 -2.69 11.74 -7.28
C SER A 71 -1.41 12.18 -7.99
N SER A 72 -0.27 12.07 -7.30
CA SER A 72 1.05 12.39 -7.82
C SER A 72 2.09 11.42 -7.27
N GLU A 73 3.23 11.33 -7.96
CA GLU A 73 4.40 10.55 -7.53
C GLU A 73 4.98 10.99 -6.18
N HIS A 74 4.52 12.12 -5.65
CA HIS A 74 4.96 12.67 -4.37
C HIS A 74 4.09 12.25 -3.19
N ALA A 75 2.93 11.61 -3.40
CA ALA A 75 1.97 11.37 -2.34
C ALA A 75 2.57 10.56 -1.18
N LEU A 76 3.36 9.52 -1.46
CA LEU A 76 4.06 8.77 -0.43
C LEU A 76 5.11 9.64 0.29
N ALA A 77 5.95 10.34 -0.46
CA ALA A 77 7.03 11.15 0.10
C ALA A 77 6.49 12.26 1.02
N ASP A 78 5.43 12.95 0.58
CA ASP A 78 4.76 13.99 1.36
C ASP A 78 4.13 13.42 2.63
N THR A 79 3.50 12.25 2.54
CA THR A 79 2.87 11.60 3.70
C THR A 79 3.92 11.18 4.72
N VAL A 80 5.03 10.59 4.28
CA VAL A 80 6.16 10.19 5.14
C VAL A 80 6.82 11.42 5.81
N ALA A 81 6.86 12.57 5.12
CA ALA A 81 7.41 13.80 5.67
C ALA A 81 6.60 14.35 6.88
N ASN A 82 5.34 13.93 7.04
CA ASN A 82 4.50 14.31 8.20
C ASN A 82 4.82 13.51 9.47
N PHE A 83 5.77 12.57 9.41
CA PHE A 83 6.28 11.83 10.56
C PHE A 83 7.66 12.36 10.94
N ASP A 84 7.82 12.80 12.19
CA ASP A 84 9.15 13.14 12.69
C ASP A 84 9.98 11.89 13.02
N ARG A 85 11.27 12.11 13.32
CA ARG A 85 12.28 11.07 13.56
C ARG A 85 11.98 10.12 14.74
N ARG A 86 11.04 10.47 15.63
CA ARG A 86 10.65 9.59 16.74
C ARG A 86 9.67 8.49 16.31
N HIS A 87 9.03 8.66 15.15
CA HIS A 87 8.09 7.68 14.62
C HIS A 87 8.82 6.64 13.78
N GLY A 88 8.59 5.38 14.08
CA GLY A 88 9.03 4.27 13.24
C GLY A 88 8.15 4.17 11.99
N VAL A 89 8.73 4.37 10.80
CA VAL A 89 8.04 4.16 9.52
C VAL A 89 8.62 2.93 8.84
N ALA A 90 7.76 1.97 8.48
CA ALA A 90 8.12 0.77 7.75
C ALA A 90 7.51 0.75 6.34
N TYR A 91 8.10 -0.07 5.46
CA TYR A 91 7.60 -0.29 4.10
C TYR A 91 7.32 -1.77 3.84
N CYS A 92 6.21 -2.04 3.16
CA CYS A 92 5.85 -3.31 2.57
C CYS A 92 6.36 -3.43 1.13
N ASN A 93 6.03 -4.53 0.46
CA ASN A 93 6.34 -4.73 -0.95
C ASN A 93 5.67 -3.67 -1.81
N VAL A 94 6.36 -3.28 -2.88
CA VAL A 94 5.78 -2.49 -3.96
C VAL A 94 4.80 -3.36 -4.73
N LEU A 95 3.57 -2.88 -4.93
CA LEU A 95 2.57 -3.50 -5.80
C LEU A 95 2.13 -2.49 -6.87
N ARG A 96 1.58 -3.01 -7.96
CA ARG A 96 1.01 -2.21 -9.04
C ARG A 96 -0.48 -1.98 -8.81
N ASP A 97 -0.88 -0.73 -8.89
CA ASP A 97 -2.24 -0.24 -9.01
C ASP A 97 -2.68 -0.18 -10.49
N ILE A 98 -4.00 -0.20 -10.68
CA ILE A 98 -4.63 -0.07 -11.99
C ILE A 98 -5.59 1.11 -11.95
N ASP A 99 -5.08 2.27 -12.31
CA ASP A 99 -5.85 3.53 -12.33
C ASP A 99 -6.43 3.87 -13.70
N ASP A 100 -5.84 3.34 -14.78
CA ASP A 100 -6.23 3.67 -16.15
C ASP A 100 -6.27 2.46 -17.10
N GLY A 101 -6.75 2.72 -18.32
CA GLY A 101 -6.87 1.70 -19.34
C GLY A 101 -5.53 1.14 -19.83
N ALA A 102 -4.46 1.93 -19.81
CA ALA A 102 -3.14 1.48 -20.21
C ALA A 102 -2.56 0.51 -19.17
N ALA A 103 -2.67 0.85 -17.89
CA ALA A 103 -2.29 -0.01 -16.78
C ALA A 103 -3.03 -1.35 -16.80
N LEU A 104 -4.34 -1.32 -17.11
CA LEU A 104 -5.14 -2.53 -17.25
C LEU A 104 -4.68 -3.38 -18.45
N ALA A 105 -4.44 -2.77 -19.61
CA ALA A 105 -3.99 -3.47 -20.81
C ALA A 105 -2.64 -4.15 -20.61
N ASP A 106 -1.69 -3.46 -19.98
CA ASP A 106 -0.39 -4.02 -19.59
C ASP A 106 -0.55 -5.19 -18.62
N TYR A 107 -1.37 -5.03 -17.59
CA TYR A 107 -1.62 -6.06 -16.59
C TYR A 107 -2.17 -7.33 -17.25
N VAL A 108 -3.20 -7.20 -18.09
CA VAL A 108 -3.79 -8.35 -18.82
C VAL A 108 -2.75 -9.02 -19.73
N SER A 109 -1.93 -8.23 -20.42
CA SER A 109 -0.88 -8.75 -21.30
C SER A 109 0.16 -9.56 -20.52
N SER A 110 0.60 -9.06 -19.36
CA SER A 110 1.55 -9.75 -18.49
C SER A 110 1.01 -11.11 -17.99
N ARG A 111 -0.28 -11.18 -17.66
CA ARG A 111 -0.93 -12.40 -17.16
C ARG A 111 -1.11 -13.45 -18.25
N ARG A 112 -1.41 -13.04 -19.49
CA ARG A 112 -1.52 -13.95 -20.65
C ARG A 112 -0.18 -14.60 -21.00
N GLY A 113 0.91 -13.85 -20.95
CA GLY A 113 2.26 -14.38 -21.19
C GLY A 113 2.64 -15.48 -20.19
N ILE A 114 2.34 -15.29 -18.91
CA ILE A 114 2.62 -16.28 -17.84
C ILE A 114 1.84 -17.59 -18.06
N ILE A 115 0.57 -17.51 -18.47
CA ILE A 115 -0.25 -18.70 -18.74
C ILE A 115 0.30 -19.48 -19.93
N SER A 116 0.71 -18.78 -21.00
CA SER A 116 1.29 -19.43 -22.20
C SER A 116 2.58 -20.19 -21.86
N THR A 117 3.49 -19.59 -21.07
CA THR A 117 4.74 -20.23 -20.66
C THR A 117 4.50 -21.45 -19.75
N LYS A 118 3.55 -21.38 -18.81
CA LYS A 118 3.22 -22.54 -17.96
C LYS A 118 2.66 -23.71 -18.76
N LEU A 119 1.80 -23.46 -19.74
CA LEU A 119 1.24 -24.51 -20.60
C LEU A 119 2.31 -25.18 -21.48
N GLN A 120 3.28 -24.42 -21.98
CA GLN A 120 4.40 -24.99 -22.74
C GLN A 120 5.35 -25.82 -21.87
N GLY A 121 5.53 -25.44 -20.60
CA GLY A 121 6.35 -26.20 -19.64
C GLY A 121 5.69 -27.48 -19.12
N MET A 122 4.36 -27.56 -19.10
CA MET A 122 3.61 -28.76 -18.67
C MET A 122 3.47 -29.84 -19.75
N ASN A 123 3.73 -29.50 -21.02
CA ASN A 123 3.71 -30.43 -22.15
C ASN A 123 5.11 -31.00 -22.49
N ARG A 124 6.07 -30.91 -21.57
CA ARG A 124 7.41 -31.50 -21.70
C ARG A 124 7.64 -32.57 -20.65
#